data_AF-A0A1H8JI13-F1
#
_entry.id   AF-A0A1H8JI13-F1
#
_cell.length_a   1.000
_cell.length_b   1.000
_cell.length_c   1.000
_cell.angle_alpha   90.00
_cell.angle_beta   90.00
_cell.angle_gamma   90.00
#
_symmetry.space_group_name_H-M   'P 1'
#
loop_
_entity.id
_entity.type
_entity.pdbx_description
1 polymer ?
#
loop_
_entity_poly.entity_id
_entity_poly.type
_entity_poly.pdbx_seq_one_letter_code
_entity_poly.pdbx_strand_id
1 'polypeptide(L)'
;MAVSTGTGKVQLLSHKTWLECGTPIVPELISGQMQGGVVMGIGHALYEDLPRDATGPGNGQWGLSRYHVPRASEVAVWKSEGHVLPPLSRTDPPKGMAEVVMIPVVAACVHAIAAATGKRFYATPVTPEKIKEVM
;
A
#
# COMPACT_ATOMS: atom_id res chain seq x y z
N MET A 1 -4.30 -0.31 11.67
CA MET A 1 -4.62 -1.61 11.03
C MET A 1 -5.00 -2.59 12.12
N ALA A 2 -5.88 -3.55 11.84
CA ALA A 2 -6.23 -4.65 12.75
C ALA A 2 -6.06 -6.00 12.05
N VAL A 3 -5.73 -7.04 12.82
CA VAL A 3 -5.57 -8.42 12.33
C VAL A 3 -6.52 -9.33 13.11
N SER A 4 -7.35 -10.09 12.41
CA SER A 4 -8.24 -11.07 13.02
C SER A 4 -7.46 -12.34 13.38
N THR A 5 -7.37 -12.66 14.67
CA THR A 5 -6.63 -13.84 15.16
C THR A 5 -7.16 -15.16 14.61
N GLY A 6 -8.47 -15.32 14.45
CA GLY A 6 -9.06 -16.56 13.95
C GLY A 6 -8.92 -16.78 12.44
N THR A 7 -8.70 -15.72 11.66
CA THR A 7 -8.73 -15.79 10.19
C THR A 7 -7.47 -15.28 9.50
N GLY A 8 -6.59 -14.58 10.21
CA GLY A 8 -5.45 -13.86 9.63
C GLY A 8 -5.85 -12.62 8.81
N LYS A 9 -7.15 -12.34 8.64
CA LYS A 9 -7.61 -11.21 7.81
C LYS A 9 -7.15 -9.88 8.37
N VAL A 10 -6.55 -9.08 7.49
CA VAL A 10 -6.13 -7.71 7.77
C VAL A 10 -7.26 -6.75 7.43
N GLN A 11 -7.55 -5.83 8.35
CA GLN A 11 -8.43 -4.70 8.11
C GLN A 11 -7.64 -3.39 8.22
N LEU A 12 -7.60 -2.62 7.13
CA LEU A 12 -7.08 -1.27 7.16
C LEU A 12 -8.12 -0.34 7.79
N LEU A 13 -7.77 0.30 8.91
CA LEU A 13 -8.71 1.14 9.67
C LEU A 13 -8.67 2.60 9.21
N SER A 14 -7.47 3.09 8.92
CA SER A 14 -7.14 4.42 8.42
C SER A 14 -5.69 4.40 7.96
N HIS A 15 -5.29 5.40 7.18
CA HIS A 15 -3.89 5.64 6.85
C HIS A 15 -3.65 7.13 6.64
N LYS A 16 -2.43 7.56 6.94
CA LYS A 16 -2.02 8.95 6.86
C LYS A 16 -0.65 9.04 6.23
N THR A 17 -0.52 9.90 5.22
CA THR A 17 0.70 10.03 4.42
C THR A 17 1.15 11.48 4.42
N TRP A 18 2.45 11.69 4.63
CA TRP A 18 3.11 12.98 4.46
C TRP A 18 4.08 12.89 3.30
N LEU A 19 4.15 13.95 2.52
CA LEU A 19 5.01 14.07 1.35
C LEU A 19 5.60 15.47 1.28
N GLU A 20 6.86 15.59 0.90
CA GLU A 20 7.49 16.85 0.49
C GLU A 20 7.93 16.67 -0.96
N CYS A 21 7.55 17.59 -1.86
CA CYS A 21 7.79 17.45 -3.30
C CYS A 21 8.40 18.72 -3.93
N GLY A 22 9.11 19.51 -3.14
CA GLY A 22 9.57 20.84 -3.49
C GLY A 22 8.39 21.77 -3.73
N THR A 23 8.60 22.80 -4.57
CA THR A 23 7.53 23.71 -4.99
C THR A 23 6.44 22.95 -5.77
N PRO A 24 5.19 22.87 -5.27
CA PRO A 24 4.10 22.21 -5.98
C PRO A 24 3.76 22.91 -7.29
N ILE A 25 3.59 22.14 -8.37
CA ILE A 25 3.16 22.68 -9.68
C ILE A 25 1.63 22.67 -9.77
N VAL A 26 1.00 21.50 -9.61
CA VAL A 26 -0.46 21.32 -9.67
C VAL A 26 -0.92 20.51 -8.44
N PRO A 27 -1.45 21.16 -7.40
CA PRO A 27 -1.85 20.50 -6.15
C PRO A 27 -2.84 19.34 -6.33
N GLU A 28 -3.75 19.44 -7.29
CA GLU A 28 -4.76 18.42 -7.57
C GLU A 28 -4.13 17.14 -8.13
N LEU A 29 -3.13 17.27 -9.01
CA LEU A 29 -2.40 16.12 -9.53
C LEU A 29 -1.55 15.46 -8.45
N ILE A 30 -0.95 16.25 -7.55
CA ILE A 30 -0.21 15.74 -6.39
C ILE A 30 -1.15 14.93 -5.50
N SER A 31 -2.34 15.45 -5.19
CA SER A 31 -3.36 14.72 -4.42
C SER A 31 -3.77 13.40 -5.09
N GLY A 32 -4.01 13.41 -6.41
CA GLY A 32 -4.33 12.20 -7.16
C GLY A 32 -3.21 11.16 -7.14
N GLN A 33 -1.96 11.58 -7.33
CA GLN A 33 -0.80 10.70 -7.25
C GLN A 33 -0.61 10.14 -5.84
N MET A 34 -0.86 10.94 -4.80
CA MET A 34 -0.79 10.46 -3.41
C MET A 34 -1.80 9.35 -3.15
N GLN A 35 -3.04 9.53 -3.59
CA GLN A 35 -4.10 8.53 -3.42
C GLN A 35 -3.77 7.25 -4.19
N GLY A 36 -3.39 7.37 -5.47
CA GLY A 36 -3.04 6.22 -6.31
C GLY A 36 -1.82 5.46 -5.80
N GLY A 37 -0.76 6.17 -5.42
CA GLY A 37 0.47 5.58 -4.89
C GLY A 37 0.24 4.81 -3.59
N VAL A 38 -0.58 5.34 -2.68
CA VAL A 38 -0.95 4.63 -1.45
C VAL A 38 -1.75 3.37 -1.74
N VAL A 39 -2.74 3.43 -2.64
CA VAL A 39 -3.53 2.25 -3.03
C VAL A 39 -2.65 1.18 -3.67
N MET A 40 -1.74 1.54 -4.57
CA MET A 40 -0.76 0.61 -5.17
C MET A 40 0.15 -0.02 -4.11
N GLY A 41 0.60 0.76 -3.13
CA GLY A 41 1.42 0.26 -2.03
C GLY A 41 0.68 -0.73 -1.13
N ILE A 42 -0.58 -0.46 -0.81
CA ILE A 42 -1.45 -1.37 -0.04
C ILE A 42 -1.69 -2.65 -0.84
N GLY A 43 -1.98 -2.52 -2.14
CA GLY A 43 -2.16 -3.63 -3.06
C GLY A 43 -0.96 -4.54 -3.11
N HIS A 44 0.22 -3.98 -3.35
CA HIS A 44 1.48 -4.73 -3.34
C HIS A 44 1.76 -5.41 -1.98
N ALA A 45 1.42 -4.74 -0.87
CA ALA A 45 1.68 -5.29 0.46
C ALA A 45 0.75 -6.45 0.85
N LEU A 46 -0.52 -6.40 0.45
CA LEU A 46 -1.56 -7.27 1.02
C LEU A 46 -2.27 -8.18 0.02
N TYR A 47 -2.25 -7.86 -1.28
CA TYR A 47 -3.21 -8.45 -2.23
C TYR A 47 -2.61 -8.91 -3.56
N GLU A 48 -1.87 -8.04 -4.24
CA GLU A 48 -1.44 -8.26 -5.62
C GLU A 48 -0.29 -9.29 -5.68
N ASP A 49 -0.51 -10.41 -6.38
CA ASP A 49 0.46 -11.49 -6.55
C ASP A 49 0.55 -11.96 -8.01
N LEU A 50 1.76 -12.32 -8.42
CA LEU A 50 2.09 -12.89 -9.73
C LEU A 50 2.99 -14.11 -9.53
N PRO A 51 2.42 -15.27 -9.14
CA PRO A 51 3.18 -16.48 -8.89
C PRO A 51 4.00 -16.90 -10.11
N ARG A 52 5.20 -17.43 -9.91
CA ARG A 52 6.10 -17.81 -11.02
C ARG A 52 5.90 -19.23 -11.52
N ASP A 53 4.98 -19.98 -10.91
CA ASP A 53 4.69 -21.37 -11.26
C ASP A 53 3.71 -21.49 -12.44
N ALA A 54 3.38 -22.74 -12.82
CA ALA A 54 2.48 -23.05 -13.93
C ALA A 54 1.04 -22.54 -13.73
N THR A 55 0.65 -22.18 -12.50
CA THR A 55 -0.65 -21.61 -12.19
C THR A 55 -0.68 -20.09 -12.34
N GLY A 56 0.49 -19.45 -12.38
CA GLY A 56 0.68 -18.00 -12.51
C GLY A 56 0.38 -17.41 -13.91
N PRO A 57 0.75 -16.14 -14.17
CA PRO A 57 0.35 -15.41 -15.37
C PRO A 57 0.84 -15.98 -16.69
N GLY A 58 1.90 -16.80 -16.67
CA GLY A 58 2.43 -17.45 -17.88
C GLY A 58 1.45 -18.42 -18.56
N ASN A 59 0.41 -18.90 -17.88
CA ASN A 59 -0.58 -19.80 -18.46
C ASN A 59 -1.74 -19.10 -19.21
N GLY A 60 -1.77 -17.77 -19.21
CA GLY A 60 -2.80 -16.97 -19.88
C GLY A 60 -4.17 -16.94 -19.18
N GLN A 61 -4.33 -17.57 -18.02
CA GLN A 61 -5.59 -17.61 -17.25
C GLN A 61 -5.58 -16.67 -16.03
N TRP A 62 -4.48 -15.94 -15.80
CA TRP A 62 -4.32 -15.04 -14.65
C TRP A 62 -4.97 -13.68 -14.90
N GLY A 63 -6.31 -13.66 -14.87
CA GLY A 63 -7.10 -12.44 -14.96
C GLY A 63 -7.43 -11.83 -13.58
N LEU A 64 -8.29 -10.81 -13.58
CA LEU A 64 -8.74 -10.10 -12.36
C LEU A 64 -9.54 -10.96 -11.37
N SER A 65 -9.90 -12.19 -11.74
CA SER A 65 -10.45 -13.19 -10.82
C SER A 65 -9.39 -13.81 -9.90
N ARG A 66 -8.11 -13.74 -10.30
CA ARG A 66 -6.95 -14.26 -9.54
C ARG A 66 -6.01 -13.15 -9.09
N TYR A 67 -5.85 -12.12 -9.92
CA TYR A 67 -5.10 -10.90 -9.56
C TYR A 67 -6.01 -9.95 -8.77
N HIS A 68 -5.86 -9.95 -7.44
CA HIS A 68 -6.71 -9.15 -6.55
C HIS A 68 -6.30 -7.68 -6.57
N VAL A 69 -6.97 -6.88 -7.38
CA VAL A 69 -6.87 -5.42 -7.33
C VAL A 69 -7.67 -4.91 -6.12
N PRO A 70 -7.05 -4.11 -5.22
CA PRO A 70 -7.73 -3.62 -4.03
C PRO A 70 -8.99 -2.81 -4.34
N ARG A 71 -10.04 -3.02 -3.54
CA ARG A 71 -11.29 -2.26 -3.61
C ARG A 71 -11.28 -1.10 -2.63
N ALA A 72 -12.16 -0.12 -2.84
CA ALA A 72 -12.31 1.05 -1.95
C ALA A 72 -12.52 0.68 -0.47
N SER A 73 -13.21 -0.43 -0.19
CA SER A 73 -13.43 -0.95 1.17
C SER A 73 -12.20 -1.55 1.83
N GLU A 74 -11.19 -1.95 1.05
CA GLU A 74 -9.97 -2.63 1.51
C GLU A 74 -8.83 -1.64 1.79
N VAL A 75 -8.92 -0.43 1.22
CA VAL A 75 -7.89 0.62 1.33
C VAL A 75 -8.31 1.78 2.23
N ALA A 76 -9.43 1.67 2.95
CA ALA A 76 -9.91 2.69 3.88
C ALA A 76 -10.02 4.11 3.27
N VAL A 77 -10.49 4.20 2.01
CA VAL A 77 -10.45 5.45 1.21
C VAL A 77 -11.08 6.65 1.93
N TRP A 78 -12.17 6.44 2.69
CA TRP A 78 -12.88 7.49 3.43
C TRP A 78 -12.21 7.93 4.73
N LYS A 79 -11.16 7.22 5.16
CA LYS A 79 -10.35 7.48 6.35
C LYS A 79 -8.87 7.66 5.98
N SER A 80 -8.65 8.12 4.75
CA SER A 80 -7.33 8.43 4.22
C SER A 80 -7.03 9.92 4.40
N GLU A 81 -5.81 10.23 4.84
CA GLU A 81 -5.34 11.61 4.98
C GLU A 81 -4.00 11.78 4.25
N GLY A 82 -3.91 12.76 3.37
CA GLY A 82 -2.70 13.12 2.63
C GLY A 82 -2.27 14.55 2.97
N HIS A 83 -1.00 14.72 3.37
CA HIS A 83 -0.42 16.01 3.68
C HIS A 83 0.79 16.29 2.81
N VAL A 84 0.75 17.44 2.13
CA VAL A 84 1.92 17.98 1.44
C VAL A 84 2.61 18.96 2.38
N LEU A 85 3.85 18.67 2.73
CA LEU A 85 4.71 19.52 3.54
C LEU A 85 5.15 20.73 2.71
N PRO A 86 5.38 21.89 3.36
CA PRO A 86 5.86 23.07 2.66
C PRO A 86 7.27 22.82 2.05
N PRO A 87 7.61 23.51 0.95
CA PRO A 87 8.96 23.46 0.39
C PRO A 87 10.01 23.89 1.42
N LEU A 88 11.22 23.32 1.32
CA LEU A 88 12.29 23.56 2.29
C LEU A 88 12.84 24.99 2.23
N SER A 89 12.65 25.68 1.11
CA SER A 89 13.03 27.07 0.91
C SER A 89 12.20 27.72 -0.20
N ARG A 90 12.29 29.05 -0.35
CA ARG A 90 11.64 29.78 -1.46
C ARG A 90 12.14 29.38 -2.85
N THR A 91 13.32 28.76 -2.94
CA THR A 91 13.97 28.36 -4.19
C THR A 91 14.03 26.84 -4.34
N ASP A 92 13.24 26.10 -3.55
CA ASP A 92 13.22 24.64 -3.61
C ASP A 92 12.54 24.15 -4.90
N PRO A 93 13.28 23.54 -5.84
CA PRO A 93 12.73 23.19 -7.14
C PRO A 93 11.67 22.08 -7.01
N PRO A 94 10.71 21.98 -7.96
CA PRO A 94 9.79 20.84 -8.00
C PRO A 94 10.54 19.51 -8.06
N LYS A 95 10.06 18.52 -7.30
CA LYS A 95 10.66 17.18 -7.21
C LYS A 95 9.67 16.13 -7.72
N GLY A 96 10.19 15.07 -8.32
CA GLY A 96 9.38 13.90 -8.67
C GLY A 96 8.81 13.25 -7.41
N MET A 97 7.49 13.02 -7.39
CA MET A 97 6.81 12.46 -6.22
C MET A 97 5.92 11.24 -6.49
N ALA A 98 5.57 10.97 -7.75
CA ALA A 98 4.57 9.96 -8.10
C ALA A 98 4.89 8.57 -7.53
N GLU A 99 6.13 8.11 -7.69
CA GLU A 99 6.57 6.79 -7.18
C GLU A 99 6.86 6.82 -5.68
N VAL A 100 7.36 7.96 -5.18
CA VAL A 100 7.81 8.12 -3.78
C VAL A 100 6.68 7.86 -2.79
N VAL A 101 5.43 8.15 -3.16
CA VAL A 101 4.28 7.93 -2.29
C VAL A 101 3.99 6.44 -2.06
N MET A 102 4.32 5.57 -3.01
CA MET A 102 4.07 4.13 -2.92
C MET A 102 5.11 3.41 -2.06
N ILE A 103 6.39 3.78 -2.20
CA ILE A 103 7.54 3.10 -1.59
C ILE A 103 7.38 2.83 -0.08
N PRO A 104 7.06 3.83 0.78
CA PRO A 104 7.01 3.61 2.23
C PRO A 104 5.78 2.81 2.67
N VAL A 105 4.75 2.72 1.82
CA VAL A 105 3.45 2.13 2.18
C VAL A 105 3.58 0.63 2.39
N VAL A 106 4.37 -0.06 1.56
CA VAL A 106 4.61 -1.51 1.71
C VAL A 106 5.24 -1.81 3.07
N ALA A 107 6.30 -1.07 3.42
CA ALA A 107 6.97 -1.21 4.71
C ALA A 107 6.03 -0.87 5.88
N ALA A 108 5.25 0.21 5.76
CA ALA A 108 4.29 0.62 6.78
C ALA A 108 3.22 -0.46 7.02
N CYS A 109 2.71 -1.08 5.97
CA CYS A 109 1.76 -2.18 6.06
C CYS A 109 2.37 -3.40 6.76
N VAL A 110 3.53 -3.87 6.30
CA VAL A 110 4.21 -5.03 6.89
C VAL A 110 4.57 -4.79 8.36
N HIS A 111 5.05 -3.59 8.72
CA HIS A 111 5.34 -3.23 10.10
C HIS A 111 4.08 -3.14 10.97
N ALA A 112 2.96 -2.66 10.43
CA ALA A 112 1.70 -2.64 11.16
C ALA A 112 1.18 -4.05 11.45
N ILE A 113 1.32 -4.99 10.50
CA ILE A 113 1.00 -6.40 10.74
C ILE A 113 1.93 -6.99 11.80
N ALA A 114 3.23 -6.70 11.71
CA ALA A 114 4.19 -7.17 12.70
C ALA A 114 3.92 -6.63 14.10
N ALA A 115 3.52 -5.36 14.22
CA ALA A 115 3.11 -4.77 15.48
C ALA A 115 1.82 -5.42 16.03
N ALA A 116 0.88 -5.78 15.16
CA ALA A 116 -0.38 -6.41 15.56
C ALA A 116 -0.24 -7.90 15.92
N THR A 117 0.73 -8.61 15.34
CA THR A 117 0.87 -10.08 15.47
C THR A 117 2.12 -10.51 16.27
N GLY A 118 3.09 -9.62 16.44
CA GLY A 118 4.42 -9.95 16.96
C GLY A 118 5.30 -10.76 15.99
N LYS A 119 4.88 -10.93 14.73
CA LYS A 119 5.58 -11.75 13.72
C LYS A 119 6.05 -10.89 12.56
N ARG A 120 7.28 -11.12 12.11
CA ARG A 120 7.87 -10.36 10.99
C ARG A 120 7.71 -11.13 9.68
N PHE A 121 7.23 -10.43 8.65
CA PHE A 121 7.09 -10.95 7.30
C PHE A 121 8.14 -10.33 6.38
N TYR A 122 8.72 -11.14 5.49
CA TYR A 122 9.82 -10.74 4.60
C TYR A 122 9.46 -10.87 3.11
N ALA A 123 8.25 -11.34 2.81
CA ALA A 123 7.76 -11.51 1.46
C ALA A 123 6.32 -10.99 1.36
N THR A 124 6.06 -10.22 0.32
CA THR A 124 4.73 -9.76 -0.06
C THR A 124 4.11 -10.65 -1.15
N PRO A 125 2.79 -10.61 -1.33
CA PRO A 125 1.83 -10.02 -0.40
C PRO A 125 1.73 -10.81 0.91
N VAL A 126 1.44 -10.13 2.01
CA VAL A 126 1.19 -10.74 3.33
C VAL A 126 -0.28 -11.14 3.41
N THR A 127 -0.60 -12.33 2.90
CA THR A 127 -1.98 -12.81 2.81
C THR A 127 -2.50 -13.31 4.17
N PRO A 128 -3.83 -13.41 4.36
CA PRO A 128 -4.42 -13.98 5.57
C PRO A 128 -3.90 -15.39 5.88
N GLU A 129 -3.65 -16.21 4.87
CA GLU A 129 -3.12 -17.57 4.99
C GLU A 129 -1.72 -17.55 5.60
N LYS A 130 -0.81 -16.72 5.05
CA LYS A 130 0.56 -16.56 5.58
C LYS A 130 0.56 -16.05 7.02
N ILE A 131 -0.38 -15.16 7.37
CA ILE A 131 -0.53 -14.67 8.74
C ILE A 131 -0.98 -15.81 9.67
N LYS A 132 -1.99 -16.57 9.24
CA LYS A 132 -2.56 -17.66 10.03
C LYS A 132 -1.57 -18.80 10.28
N GLU A 133 -0.66 -19.07 9.35
CA GLU A 133 0.39 -20.08 9.52
C GLU A 133 1.34 -19.80 10.69
N VAL A 134 1.48 -18.53 11.11
CA VAL A 134 2.43 -18.10 12.15
C VAL A 134 1.78 -17.59 13.43
N MET A 135 0.44 -17.55 13.49
CA MET A 135 -0.36 -17.16 14.65
C MET A 135 -0.85 -18.38 15.42
#